data_AF-A0AA91TIH2-F1
#
_entry.id   AF-A0AA91TIH2-F1
#
_cell.length_a   1.000
_cell.length_b   1.000
_cell.length_c   1.000
_cell.angle_alpha   90.00
_cell.angle_beta   90.00
_cell.angle_gamma   90.00
#
_symmetry.space_group_name_H-M   'P 1'
#
loop_
_entity.id
_entity.type
_entity.pdbx_description
1 polymer ?
#
loop_
_entity_poly.entity_id
_entity_poly.type
_entity_poly.pdbx_seq_one_letter_code
_entity_poly.pdbx_strand_id
1 'polypeptide(L)'
;MLGIDDIKQKLTVRVNDGTGVLVSPLDKDILYVFTCRHVVLDEGKNILPLDKITISYDEINSKQAHVFTIQSIEVSDRGDSDIAVLVVKRDIDIPHLYISSERIECFHIGFPKCRKDAENKIGNILVLHIAHFDSNSEIDIVEYQYDVQNSKKEIKGMSGGGIFNKDGKLVGIHTQSAMHDKQEMLGKSGMLPVSLFLQLIAEKKLPPVLKFDLSYFGKMVGWVFDFSRERFVDDRTAQFTSDLDQYKAIVEQWSPIRIFDVLIKNGKINEGTKLEGLDQRYWQAFTLFIVGVIALLDLNEPDGEKAIVSLYEKFHYCYSNEELDVYDVREKLEAKLVVGKIKGAYLVVGGLNKTVFYGNYAAPKAQVPDLRKAEIIEENDISRSRSNVFNQMTIINNNIFETAVKDCANTIKEVTIEHYRNKLKEIIEV
;
A
#
# COMPACT_ATOMS: atom_id res chain seq x y z
N MET A 1 -7.60 1.97 -12.16
CA MET A 1 -6.38 1.99 -12.98
C MET A 1 -6.28 3.40 -13.52
N LEU A 2 -5.15 4.09 -13.38
CA LEU A 2 -5.08 5.50 -13.76
C LEU A 2 -4.98 5.64 -15.27
N GLY A 3 -5.87 6.42 -15.86
CA GLY A 3 -5.78 6.78 -17.26
C GLY A 3 -4.60 7.71 -17.52
N ILE A 4 -4.10 7.73 -18.76
CA ILE A 4 -3.02 8.65 -19.18
C ILE A 4 -3.37 10.10 -18.86
N ASP A 5 -4.63 10.50 -19.04
CA ASP A 5 -5.06 11.86 -18.72
C ASP A 5 -5.05 12.16 -17.22
N ASP A 6 -5.40 11.22 -16.35
CA ASP A 6 -5.25 11.41 -14.89
C ASP A 6 -3.79 11.61 -14.51
N ILE A 7 -2.88 10.83 -15.10
CA ILE A 7 -1.43 10.96 -14.85
C ILE A 7 -0.92 12.33 -15.30
N LYS A 8 -1.28 12.76 -16.51
CA LYS A 8 -0.89 14.08 -17.06
C LYS A 8 -1.40 15.23 -16.20
N GLN A 9 -2.66 15.15 -15.75
CA GLN A 9 -3.34 16.27 -15.10
C GLN A 9 -3.05 16.36 -13.61
N LYS A 10 -2.89 15.21 -12.93
CA LYS A 10 -2.89 15.13 -11.47
C LYS A 10 -1.60 14.57 -10.86
N LEU A 11 -0.72 13.97 -11.66
CA LEU A 11 0.53 13.37 -11.15
C LEU A 11 1.79 13.92 -11.78
N THR A 12 1.69 14.66 -12.88
CA THR A 12 2.84 15.24 -13.59
C THR A 12 2.97 16.72 -13.25
N VAL A 13 4.11 17.13 -12.70
CA VAL A 13 4.41 18.51 -12.31
C VAL A 13 5.64 19.04 -13.03
N ARG A 14 5.72 20.36 -13.18
CA ARG A 14 6.95 21.03 -13.62
C ARG A 14 7.88 21.17 -12.42
N VAL A 15 9.16 20.89 -12.62
CA VAL A 15 10.21 21.14 -11.63
C VAL A 15 11.28 21.95 -12.34
N ASN A 16 11.34 23.26 -12.07
CA ASN A 16 12.18 24.19 -12.85
C ASN A 16 11.97 24.04 -14.37
N ASP A 17 13.03 23.70 -15.10
CA ASP A 17 13.04 23.44 -16.54
C ASP A 17 12.81 21.96 -16.90
N GLY A 18 12.61 21.11 -15.88
CA GLY A 18 12.35 19.67 -15.97
C GLY A 18 10.93 19.27 -15.60
N THR A 19 10.76 17.99 -15.34
CA THR A 19 9.50 17.34 -14.95
C THR A 19 9.66 16.66 -13.59
N GLY A 20 8.56 16.44 -12.88
CA GLY A 20 8.51 15.55 -11.72
C GLY A 20 7.20 14.77 -11.68
N VAL A 21 7.21 13.69 -10.89
CA VAL A 21 6.04 12.84 -10.64
C VAL A 21 5.65 12.92 -9.17
N LEU A 22 4.39 13.25 -8.90
CA LEU A 22 3.84 13.24 -7.56
C LEU A 22 3.59 11.81 -7.08
N VAL A 23 4.03 11.52 -5.86
CA VAL A 23 3.88 10.22 -5.22
C VAL A 23 3.39 10.46 -3.79
N SER A 24 2.35 9.72 -3.38
CA SER A 24 1.86 9.79 -2.00
C SER A 24 2.71 8.89 -1.09
N PRO A 25 3.43 9.45 -0.10
CA PRO A 25 3.87 8.68 1.03
C PRO A 25 2.69 8.29 1.92
N LEU A 26 3.00 7.48 2.91
CA LEU A 26 2.04 7.08 3.93
C LEU A 26 1.77 8.18 4.96
N ASP A 27 2.67 9.17 5.06
CA ASP A 27 2.41 10.42 5.77
C ASP A 27 1.36 11.26 5.03
N LYS A 28 0.31 11.66 5.74
CA LYS A 28 -0.85 12.39 5.22
C LYS A 28 -0.60 13.89 5.01
N ASP A 29 0.49 14.44 5.54
CA ASP A 29 0.78 15.89 5.53
C ASP A 29 1.77 16.30 4.43
N ILE A 30 2.36 15.33 3.74
CA ILE A 30 3.37 15.56 2.70
C ILE A 30 3.07 14.80 1.41
N LEU A 31 3.68 15.26 0.31
CA LEU A 31 3.80 14.53 -0.94
C LEU A 31 5.28 14.46 -1.33
N TYR A 32 5.63 13.46 -2.12
CA TYR A 32 6.93 13.41 -2.79
C TYR A 32 6.81 13.84 -4.24
N VAL A 33 7.85 14.51 -4.73
CA VAL A 33 8.08 14.73 -6.15
C VAL A 33 9.35 13.96 -6.53
N PHE A 34 9.17 12.90 -7.32
CA PHE A 34 10.28 12.16 -7.90
C PHE A 34 10.75 12.90 -9.16
N THR A 35 12.04 13.20 -9.22
CA THR A 35 12.67 13.87 -10.36
C THR A 35 14.16 13.50 -10.45
N CYS A 36 14.85 14.06 -11.43
CA CYS A 36 16.28 13.87 -11.57
C CYS A 36 17.06 14.85 -10.71
N ARG A 37 18.19 14.40 -10.17
CA ARG A 37 19.08 15.25 -9.37
C ARG A 37 19.53 16.47 -10.16
N HIS A 38 19.96 16.30 -11.41
CA HIS A 38 20.43 17.42 -12.24
C HIS A 38 19.38 18.52 -12.49
N VAL A 39 18.08 18.26 -12.27
CA VAL A 39 17.00 19.26 -12.41
C VAL A 39 17.01 20.27 -11.25
N VAL A 40 17.58 19.89 -10.11
CA VAL A 40 17.65 20.69 -8.89
C VAL A 40 19.08 21.14 -8.55
N LEU A 41 20.02 20.99 -9.49
CA LEU A 41 21.40 21.48 -9.32
C LEU A 41 21.62 22.82 -10.03
N ASP A 42 22.56 23.60 -9.51
CA ASP A 42 23.15 24.74 -10.21
C ASP A 42 24.21 24.30 -11.23
N GLU A 43 24.79 25.25 -11.97
CA GLU A 43 25.87 24.98 -12.94
C GLU A 43 27.13 24.41 -12.29
N GLY A 44 27.34 24.68 -10.99
CA GLY A 44 28.42 24.14 -10.18
C GLY A 44 28.13 22.75 -9.60
N LYS A 45 26.99 22.13 -9.95
CA LYS A 45 26.50 20.84 -9.44
C LYS A 45 26.16 20.83 -7.95
N ASN A 46 25.92 22.00 -7.34
CA ASN A 46 25.41 22.11 -5.99
C ASN A 46 23.88 22.11 -6.01
N ILE A 47 23.26 21.60 -4.95
CA ILE A 47 21.80 21.64 -4.81
C ILE A 47 21.36 23.10 -4.73
N LEU A 48 20.37 23.47 -5.53
CA LEU A 48 19.78 24.81 -5.50
C LEU A 48 19.12 25.08 -4.15
N PRO A 49 19.23 26.30 -3.62
CA PRO A 49 18.42 26.73 -2.47
C PRO A 49 16.92 26.52 -2.72
N LEU A 50 16.14 26.23 -1.67
CA LEU A 50 14.70 25.92 -1.79
C LEU A 50 13.92 27.04 -2.50
N ASP A 51 14.25 28.31 -2.25
CA ASP A 51 13.62 29.48 -2.88
C ASP A 51 13.96 29.65 -4.37
N LYS A 52 14.90 28.85 -4.90
CA LYS A 52 15.28 28.81 -6.32
C LYS A 52 14.66 27.65 -7.07
N ILE A 53 13.95 26.75 -6.39
CA ILE A 53 13.28 25.63 -7.02
C ILE A 53 11.78 25.91 -7.03
N THR A 54 11.19 25.73 -8.21
CA THR A 54 9.75 25.89 -8.40
C THR A 54 9.14 24.57 -8.82
N ILE A 55 8.08 24.17 -8.11
CA ILE A 55 7.27 23.00 -8.44
C ILE A 55 5.85 23.46 -8.65
N SER A 56 5.28 23.21 -9.82
CA SER A 56 3.92 23.64 -10.10
C SER A 56 3.19 22.67 -11.01
N TYR A 57 1.86 22.66 -10.91
CA TYR A 57 1.07 22.16 -12.01
C TYR A 57 1.21 23.06 -13.24
N ASP A 58 1.01 22.44 -14.40
CA ASP A 58 0.82 23.16 -15.63
C ASP A 58 -0.68 23.47 -15.79
N GLU A 59 -1.04 24.75 -15.71
CA GLU A 59 -2.45 25.19 -15.68
C GLU A 59 -3.25 24.71 -16.88
N ILE A 60 -2.63 24.68 -18.06
CA ILE A 60 -3.28 24.26 -19.31
C ILE A 60 -3.67 22.77 -19.24
N ASN A 61 -2.80 21.92 -18.73
CA ASN A 61 -3.08 20.48 -18.64
C ASN A 61 -3.95 20.16 -17.43
N SER A 62 -3.52 20.57 -16.23
CA SER A 62 -4.16 20.21 -14.95
C SER A 62 -5.51 20.89 -14.73
N LYS A 63 -5.81 21.97 -15.47
CA LYS A 63 -6.93 22.89 -15.21
C LYS A 63 -6.89 23.50 -13.81
N GLN A 64 -5.72 23.49 -13.16
CA GLN A 64 -5.51 24.01 -11.82
C GLN A 64 -4.19 24.78 -11.75
N ALA A 65 -4.25 25.99 -11.22
CA ALA A 65 -3.06 26.73 -10.81
C ALA A 65 -2.68 26.29 -9.39
N HIS A 66 -1.52 25.65 -9.25
CA HIS A 66 -1.00 25.26 -7.94
C HIS A 66 0.53 25.22 -7.96
N VAL A 67 1.13 25.78 -6.91
CA VAL A 67 2.58 25.78 -6.66
C VAL A 67 2.83 25.08 -5.33
N PHE A 68 3.63 24.03 -5.36
CA PHE A 68 3.89 23.21 -4.18
C PHE A 68 4.95 23.86 -3.30
N THR A 69 4.71 23.89 -1.99
CA THR A 69 5.68 24.39 -1.01
C THR A 69 6.69 23.30 -0.68
N ILE A 70 7.96 23.54 -0.99
CA ILE A 70 9.06 22.59 -0.76
C ILE A 70 9.51 22.68 0.70
N GLN A 71 9.60 21.53 1.36
CA GLN A 71 10.06 21.39 2.74
C GLN A 71 11.51 20.92 2.81
N SER A 72 11.90 19.94 1.99
CA SER A 72 13.28 19.46 1.87
C SER A 72 13.56 18.83 0.51
N ILE A 73 14.85 18.60 0.22
CA ILE A 73 15.34 17.94 -0.99
C ILE A 73 16.30 16.85 -0.54
N GLU A 74 15.99 15.63 -0.92
CA GLU A 74 16.77 14.46 -0.56
C GLU A 74 17.44 13.90 -1.82
N VAL A 75 18.75 13.69 -1.71
CA VAL A 75 19.60 13.07 -2.75
C VAL A 75 20.50 12.03 -2.08
N SER A 76 21.00 11.05 -2.84
CA SER A 76 21.86 10.02 -2.27
C SER A 76 23.21 10.59 -1.82
N ASP A 77 23.70 10.14 -0.67
CA ASP A 77 25.01 10.55 -0.15
C ASP A 77 26.17 9.92 -0.95
N ARG A 78 25.87 8.92 -1.78
CA ARG A 78 26.85 8.19 -2.61
C ARG A 78 27.23 8.91 -3.90
N GLY A 79 26.74 10.13 -4.12
CA GLY A 79 27.27 11.09 -5.11
C GLY A 79 26.94 10.84 -6.59
N ASP A 80 26.66 9.60 -6.98
CA ASP A 80 26.63 9.21 -8.40
C ASP A 80 25.23 8.94 -8.97
N SER A 81 24.20 8.85 -8.14
CA SER A 81 22.83 8.63 -8.63
C SER A 81 22.14 9.94 -8.99
N ASP A 82 21.59 10.01 -10.21
CA ASP A 82 20.87 11.17 -10.73
C ASP A 82 19.42 11.25 -10.21
N ILE A 83 19.17 10.80 -8.97
CA ILE A 83 17.86 10.77 -8.33
C ILE A 83 17.70 11.92 -7.33
N ALA A 84 16.52 12.53 -7.30
CA ALA A 84 16.13 13.45 -6.24
C ALA A 84 14.67 13.22 -5.82
N VAL A 85 14.43 13.29 -4.51
CA VAL A 85 13.10 13.28 -3.92
C VAL A 85 12.89 14.62 -3.24
N LEU A 86 11.94 15.41 -3.73
CA LEU A 86 11.55 16.66 -3.07
C LEU A 86 10.36 16.37 -2.17
N VAL A 87 10.47 16.74 -0.91
CA VAL A 87 9.38 16.64 0.07
C VAL A 87 8.60 17.95 0.00
N VAL A 88 7.32 17.88 -0.30
CA VAL A 88 6.44 19.05 -0.39
C VAL A 88 5.27 18.91 0.56
N LYS A 89 4.73 20.05 1.01
CA LYS A 89 3.49 20.06 1.78
C LYS A 89 2.34 19.46 0.97
N ARG A 90 1.52 18.60 1.58
CA ARG A 90 0.25 18.15 1.02
C ARG A 90 -0.87 19.13 1.35
N ASP A 91 -1.24 19.94 0.38
CA ASP A 91 -2.38 20.86 0.43
C ASP A 91 -3.36 20.66 -0.73
N ILE A 92 -3.19 19.54 -1.45
CA ILE A 92 -4.08 19.06 -2.49
C ILE A 92 -4.16 17.52 -2.44
N ASP A 93 -5.32 16.97 -2.79
CA ASP A 93 -5.48 15.54 -3.04
C ASP A 93 -5.01 15.14 -4.44
N ILE A 94 -4.29 14.03 -4.49
CA ILE A 94 -3.83 13.39 -5.72
C ILE A 94 -4.31 11.95 -5.76
N PRO A 95 -4.53 11.38 -6.96
CA PRO A 95 -4.82 9.96 -7.06
C PRO A 95 -3.64 9.12 -6.56
N HIS A 96 -3.93 7.95 -5.99
CA HIS A 96 -2.88 7.04 -5.55
C HIS A 96 -2.12 6.47 -6.76
N LEU A 97 -0.80 6.71 -6.81
CA LEU A 97 0.08 6.19 -7.85
C LEU A 97 0.71 4.87 -7.42
N TYR A 98 0.34 3.79 -8.13
CA TYR A 98 0.94 2.48 -7.95
C TYR A 98 2.32 2.40 -8.60
N ILE A 99 3.22 1.67 -7.96
CA ILE A 99 4.58 1.41 -8.45
C ILE A 99 4.67 -0.02 -8.99
N SER A 100 5.45 -0.24 -10.05
CA SER A 100 5.68 -1.56 -10.65
C SER A 100 7.10 -1.69 -11.20
N SER A 101 7.63 -2.91 -11.29
CA SER A 101 8.83 -3.21 -12.08
C SER A 101 8.48 -3.75 -13.49
N GLU A 102 7.19 -3.94 -13.78
CA GLU A 102 6.71 -4.51 -15.03
C GLU A 102 6.74 -3.50 -16.18
N ARG A 103 7.64 -3.71 -17.14
CA ARG A 103 7.92 -2.82 -18.27
C ARG A 103 7.22 -3.23 -19.56
N ILE A 104 5.91 -3.42 -19.49
CA ILE A 104 5.09 -3.81 -20.65
C ILE A 104 4.31 -2.60 -21.16
N GLU A 105 4.37 -2.37 -22.48
CA GLU A 105 3.61 -1.31 -23.16
C GLU A 105 3.76 0.05 -22.45
N CYS A 106 5.00 0.46 -22.23
CA CYS A 106 5.29 1.65 -21.44
C CYS A 106 5.19 2.94 -22.24
N PHE A 107 4.94 4.03 -21.53
CA PHE A 107 4.93 5.37 -22.07
C PHE A 107 5.63 6.35 -21.12
N HIS A 108 6.37 7.29 -21.70
CA HIS A 108 7.06 8.37 -21.02
C HIS A 108 6.22 9.65 -21.08
N ILE A 109 5.97 10.25 -19.92
CA ILE A 109 5.18 11.49 -19.78
C ILE A 109 6.06 12.59 -19.18
N GLY A 110 6.10 13.74 -19.85
CA GLY A 110 6.79 14.90 -19.30
C GLY A 110 6.65 16.19 -20.11
N PHE A 111 7.33 17.23 -19.65
CA PHE A 111 7.24 18.59 -20.17
C PHE A 111 8.40 18.93 -21.13
N PRO A 112 8.25 18.77 -22.45
CA PRO A 112 9.23 19.28 -23.40
C PRO A 112 9.41 20.80 -23.29
N LYS A 113 10.67 21.25 -23.29
CA LYS A 113 11.02 22.67 -23.28
C LYS A 113 10.47 23.39 -24.52
N CYS A 114 10.43 22.71 -25.68
CA CYS A 114 9.94 23.30 -26.92
C CYS A 114 8.45 23.68 -26.91
N ARG A 115 7.66 23.17 -25.94
CA ARG A 115 6.23 23.49 -25.83
C ARG A 115 5.92 24.62 -24.85
N LYS A 116 6.87 25.07 -24.03
CA LYS A 116 6.63 26.10 -23.00
C LYS A 116 6.01 27.38 -23.59
N ASP A 117 6.51 27.82 -24.75
CA ASP A 117 6.13 29.10 -25.38
C ASP A 117 5.57 28.94 -26.80
N ALA A 118 5.19 27.73 -27.21
CA ALA A 118 4.66 27.49 -28.56
C ALA A 118 3.22 28.01 -28.73
N GLU A 119 2.96 28.77 -29.80
CA GLU A 119 1.67 29.44 -30.06
C GLU A 119 0.52 28.48 -30.42
N ASN A 120 0.81 27.34 -31.05
CA ASN A 120 -0.20 26.38 -31.58
C ASN A 120 -0.18 25.01 -30.89
N LYS A 121 0.10 24.96 -29.59
CA LYS A 121 0.16 23.70 -28.83
C LYS A 121 -1.23 23.27 -28.33
N ILE A 122 -1.52 21.98 -28.44
CA ILE A 122 -2.72 21.36 -27.83
C ILE A 122 -2.54 21.18 -26.31
N GLY A 123 -1.29 21.03 -25.86
CA GLY A 123 -0.94 20.91 -24.44
C GLY A 123 0.56 20.94 -24.24
N ASN A 124 0.99 21.23 -23.01
CA ASN A 124 2.41 21.31 -22.68
C ASN A 124 3.08 19.96 -22.40
N ILE A 125 2.31 18.91 -22.17
CA ILE A 125 2.82 17.58 -21.86
C ILE A 125 2.92 16.75 -23.15
N LEU A 126 3.98 15.95 -23.25
CA LEU A 126 4.13 14.90 -24.24
C LEU A 126 3.92 13.53 -23.60
N VAL A 127 3.32 12.63 -24.37
CA VAL A 127 3.25 11.20 -24.08
C VAL A 127 3.98 10.50 -25.23
N LEU A 128 5.04 9.77 -24.92
CA LEU A 128 5.87 9.07 -25.90
C LEU A 128 5.86 7.58 -25.58
N HIS A 129 5.51 6.73 -26.55
CA HIS A 129 5.47 5.29 -26.34
C HIS A 129 6.88 4.68 -26.42
N ILE A 130 7.12 3.67 -25.60
CA ILE A 130 8.40 2.97 -25.50
C ILE A 130 8.24 1.61 -26.17
N ALA A 131 9.10 1.33 -27.16
CA ALA A 131 9.08 0.08 -27.90
C ALA A 131 9.73 -1.07 -27.12
N HIS A 132 10.88 -0.82 -26.49
CA HIS A 132 11.59 -1.84 -25.71
C HIS A 132 12.57 -1.21 -24.71
N PHE A 133 12.95 -2.01 -23.73
CA PHE A 133 14.00 -1.74 -22.76
C PHE A 133 15.15 -2.73 -22.98
N ASP A 134 16.40 -2.28 -22.84
CA ASP A 134 17.58 -3.11 -23.06
C ASP A 134 17.93 -4.01 -21.88
N SER A 135 17.38 -3.71 -20.69
CA SER A 135 17.59 -4.49 -19.48
C SER A 135 16.38 -4.43 -18.55
N ASN A 136 16.36 -5.36 -17.59
CA ASN A 136 15.44 -5.37 -16.46
C ASN A 136 16.14 -4.98 -15.15
N SER A 137 17.24 -4.20 -15.22
CA SER A 137 17.96 -3.77 -14.00
C SER A 137 17.05 -2.90 -13.12
N GLU A 138 17.03 -3.17 -11.83
CA GLU A 138 16.32 -2.41 -10.79
C GLU A 138 17.29 -1.62 -9.89
N ILE A 139 18.57 -1.59 -10.25
CA ILE A 139 19.63 -0.98 -9.44
C ILE A 139 20.51 -0.02 -10.24
N ASP A 140 20.37 0.00 -11.56
CA ASP A 140 21.15 0.86 -12.46
C ASP A 140 20.24 1.55 -13.48
N ILE A 141 20.80 2.51 -14.22
CA ILE A 141 20.13 3.14 -15.36
C ILE A 141 19.77 2.08 -16.40
N VAL A 142 18.55 2.17 -16.90
CA VAL A 142 18.01 1.28 -17.92
C VAL A 142 17.85 2.05 -19.22
N GLU A 143 18.49 1.56 -20.27
CA GLU A 143 18.30 2.11 -21.61
C GLU A 143 16.98 1.62 -22.24
N TYR A 144 16.34 2.51 -23.00
CA TYR A 144 15.10 2.23 -23.72
C TYR A 144 15.02 3.02 -25.02
N GLN A 145 14.18 2.55 -25.93
CA GLN A 145 13.93 3.20 -27.22
C GLN A 145 12.43 3.50 -27.41
N TYR A 146 12.13 4.68 -27.95
CA TYR A 146 10.77 5.05 -28.34
C TYR A 146 10.29 4.28 -29.58
N ASP A 147 8.97 4.14 -29.73
CA ASP A 147 8.34 3.56 -30.93
C ASP A 147 8.53 4.42 -32.19
N VAL A 148 8.55 5.74 -31.99
CA VAL A 148 8.75 6.75 -33.03
C VAL A 148 10.03 7.53 -32.73
N GLN A 149 10.77 7.88 -33.77
CA GLN A 149 11.95 8.72 -33.65
C GLN A 149 11.53 10.14 -33.23
N ASN A 150 11.82 10.50 -31.99
CA ASN A 150 11.55 11.83 -31.43
C ASN A 150 12.74 12.76 -31.66
N SER A 151 12.46 14.03 -31.96
CA SER A 151 13.52 15.03 -32.10
C SER A 151 14.14 15.38 -30.74
N LYS A 152 15.41 15.79 -30.75
CA LYS A 152 16.09 16.28 -29.53
C LYS A 152 15.33 17.41 -28.84
N LYS A 153 14.60 18.24 -29.61
CA LYS A 153 13.79 19.34 -29.08
C LYS A 153 12.57 18.85 -28.29
N GLU A 154 12.01 17.71 -28.67
CA GLU A 154 10.85 17.10 -28.00
C GLU A 154 11.24 16.33 -26.73
N ILE A 155 12.45 15.80 -26.65
CA ILE A 155 12.93 15.11 -25.44
C ILE A 155 13.48 16.10 -24.40
N LYS A 156 14.15 17.18 -24.86
CA LYS A 156 14.77 18.16 -23.95
C LYS A 156 13.73 18.81 -23.03
N GLY A 157 13.95 18.74 -21.72
CA GLY A 157 13.05 19.26 -20.68
C GLY A 157 12.17 18.18 -20.04
N MET A 158 12.10 16.98 -20.63
CA MET A 158 11.33 15.88 -20.06
C MET A 158 12.06 15.13 -18.93
N SER A 159 13.31 15.47 -18.62
CA SER A 159 14.06 14.87 -17.50
C SER A 159 13.29 15.01 -16.18
N GLY A 160 13.22 13.92 -15.43
CA GLY A 160 12.34 13.75 -14.27
C GLY A 160 10.91 13.32 -14.62
N GLY A 161 10.61 13.10 -15.90
CA GLY A 161 9.32 12.62 -16.40
C GLY A 161 9.08 11.16 -16.05
N GLY A 162 7.83 10.83 -15.74
CA GLY A 162 7.46 9.48 -15.35
C GLY A 162 7.39 8.53 -16.54
N ILE A 163 7.89 7.32 -16.34
CA ILE A 163 7.67 6.20 -17.26
C ILE A 163 6.67 5.28 -16.59
N PHE A 164 5.55 5.02 -17.27
CA PHE A 164 4.44 4.24 -16.76
C PHE A 164 4.16 3.07 -17.68
N ASN A 165 3.70 1.95 -17.14
CA ASN A 165 3.24 0.82 -17.93
C ASN A 165 1.78 0.99 -18.38
N LYS A 166 1.26 0.07 -19.21
CA LYS A 166 -0.14 0.10 -19.66
C LYS A 166 -1.20 0.20 -18.56
N ASP A 167 -0.86 -0.24 -17.34
CA ASP A 167 -1.76 -0.16 -16.18
C ASP A 167 -1.70 1.22 -15.48
N GLY A 168 -0.93 2.16 -15.99
CA GLY A 168 -0.69 3.47 -15.37
C GLY A 168 0.15 3.39 -14.09
N LYS A 169 0.92 2.31 -13.90
CA LYS A 169 1.83 2.16 -12.75
C LYS A 169 3.20 2.75 -13.10
N LEU A 170 3.81 3.48 -12.16
CA LEU A 170 5.13 4.07 -12.34
C LEU A 170 6.20 2.98 -12.29
N VAL A 171 7.03 2.91 -13.34
CA VAL A 171 8.15 1.96 -13.44
C VAL A 171 9.51 2.63 -13.28
N GLY A 172 9.60 3.92 -13.61
CA GLY A 172 10.83 4.68 -13.43
C GLY A 172 10.68 6.12 -13.88
N ILE A 173 11.79 6.84 -13.84
CA ILE A 173 11.89 8.26 -14.15
C ILE A 173 12.89 8.45 -15.30
N HIS A 174 12.48 9.14 -16.36
CA HIS A 174 13.36 9.49 -17.47
C HIS A 174 14.46 10.44 -16.99
N THR A 175 15.72 10.17 -17.33
CA THR A 175 16.84 11.00 -16.89
C THR A 175 17.54 11.73 -18.03
N GLN A 176 18.15 10.98 -18.95
CA GLN A 176 18.96 11.57 -20.02
C GLN A 176 18.87 10.75 -21.32
N SER A 177 19.47 11.25 -22.40
CA SER A 177 19.78 10.41 -23.56
C SER A 177 20.92 9.46 -23.23
N ALA A 178 20.88 8.21 -23.70
CA ALA A 178 21.81 7.15 -23.30
C ALA A 178 23.30 7.49 -23.57
N MET A 179 23.58 8.32 -24.58
CA MET A 179 24.94 8.79 -24.89
C MET A 179 25.01 10.31 -25.00
N HIS A 180 26.03 10.89 -24.34
CA HIS A 180 26.31 12.32 -24.38
C HIS A 180 27.38 12.69 -25.44
N ASP A 181 28.10 11.69 -25.97
CA ASP A 181 29.07 11.94 -27.02
C ASP A 181 28.35 12.31 -28.34
N LYS A 182 29.05 13.06 -29.19
CA LYS A 182 28.51 13.48 -30.50
C LYS A 182 28.67 12.41 -31.58
N GLN A 183 29.17 11.22 -31.23
CA GLN A 183 29.57 10.16 -32.17
C GLN A 183 28.56 9.00 -32.21
N GLU A 184 27.92 8.68 -31.09
CA GLU A 184 27.00 7.56 -30.93
C GLU A 184 25.57 8.06 -30.67
N MET A 185 24.82 8.30 -31.75
CA MET A 185 23.39 8.60 -31.67
C MET A 185 22.57 7.33 -31.91
N LEU A 186 22.57 6.41 -30.93
CA LEU A 186 21.76 5.18 -31.00
C LEU A 186 20.24 5.41 -30.83
N GLY A 187 19.80 6.66 -30.63
CA GLY A 187 18.37 6.98 -30.46
C GLY A 187 17.76 6.48 -29.15
N LYS A 188 18.60 6.06 -28.19
CA LYS A 188 18.20 5.52 -26.88
C LYS A 188 18.16 6.59 -25.80
N SER A 189 17.31 6.37 -24.81
CA SER A 189 17.15 7.18 -23.60
C SER A 189 17.39 6.34 -22.36
N GLY A 190 17.74 6.97 -21.25
CA GLY A 190 17.95 6.34 -19.96
C GLY A 190 16.80 6.60 -18.99
N MET A 191 16.45 5.57 -18.23
CA MET A 191 15.49 5.59 -17.13
C MET A 191 16.21 5.24 -15.83
N LEU A 192 15.84 5.92 -14.76
CA LEU A 192 16.13 5.54 -13.38
C LEU A 192 14.97 4.67 -12.87
N PRO A 193 15.18 3.39 -12.55
CA PRO A 193 14.15 2.54 -11.96
C PRO A 193 13.57 3.17 -10.68
N VAL A 194 12.26 3.02 -10.49
CA VAL A 194 11.56 3.54 -9.31
C VAL A 194 12.10 2.97 -7.99
N SER A 195 12.65 1.76 -8.02
CA SER A 195 13.34 1.09 -6.92
C SER A 195 14.51 1.90 -6.36
N LEU A 196 15.21 2.70 -7.18
CA LEU A 196 16.27 3.62 -6.71
C LEU A 196 15.71 4.74 -5.82
N PHE A 197 14.53 5.27 -6.14
CA PHE A 197 13.85 6.28 -5.32
C PHE A 197 13.38 5.68 -4.00
N LEU A 198 12.87 4.45 -4.02
CA LEU A 198 12.49 3.73 -2.80
C LEU A 198 13.69 3.45 -1.88
N GLN A 199 14.85 3.12 -2.46
CA GLN A 199 16.10 2.98 -1.72
C GLN A 199 16.53 4.30 -1.07
N LEU A 200 16.45 5.42 -1.80
CA LEU A 200 16.77 6.74 -1.26
C LEU A 200 15.84 7.14 -0.10
N ILE A 201 14.54 6.89 -0.23
CA ILE A 201 13.55 7.11 0.85
C ILE A 201 13.95 6.32 2.10
N ALA A 202 14.34 5.05 1.93
CA ALA A 202 14.79 4.21 3.04
C ALA A 202 16.13 4.69 3.64
N GLU A 203 17.10 5.07 2.81
CA GLU A 203 18.41 5.63 3.21
C GLU A 203 18.23 6.87 4.10
N LYS A 204 17.32 7.76 3.69
CA LYS A 204 17.01 9.02 4.39
C LYS A 204 15.99 8.87 5.50
N LYS A 205 15.47 7.67 5.73
CA LYS A 205 14.46 7.35 6.75
C LYS A 205 13.18 8.21 6.62
N LEU A 206 12.82 8.55 5.38
CA LEU A 206 11.59 9.26 5.09
C LEU A 206 10.38 8.31 5.19
N PRO A 207 9.16 8.82 5.41
CA PRO A 207 7.94 8.01 5.33
C PRO A 207 7.88 7.18 4.04
N PRO A 208 7.58 5.87 4.11
CA PRO A 208 7.57 5.02 2.93
C PRO A 208 6.45 5.42 1.95
N VAL A 209 6.65 5.14 0.66
CA VAL A 209 5.60 5.27 -0.35
C VAL A 209 4.47 4.29 -0.05
N LEU A 210 3.23 4.77 -0.16
CA LEU A 210 2.06 3.90 -0.08
C LEU A 210 2.15 2.82 -1.17
N LYS A 211 2.16 1.55 -0.77
CA LYS A 211 2.06 0.44 -1.72
C LYS A 211 0.63 0.17 -2.17
N PHE A 212 -0.33 0.58 -1.33
CA PHE A 212 -1.75 0.34 -1.51
C PHE A 212 -2.50 1.64 -1.29
N ASP A 213 -3.60 1.82 -2.02
CA ASP A 213 -4.57 2.85 -1.70
C ASP A 213 -5.32 2.42 -0.44
N LEU A 214 -5.06 3.11 0.69
CA LEU A 214 -5.73 2.83 1.96
C LEU A 214 -6.97 3.72 2.17
N SER A 215 -7.39 4.44 1.13
CA SER A 215 -8.63 5.22 1.14
C SER A 215 -9.86 4.30 1.12
N TYR A 216 -9.72 3.11 0.51
CA TYR A 216 -10.72 2.05 0.48
C TYR A 216 -10.04 0.68 0.42
N PHE A 217 -10.66 -0.41 0.91
CA PHE A 217 -10.07 -1.75 0.78
C PHE A 217 -9.90 -2.14 -0.69
N GLY A 218 -10.90 -1.84 -1.53
CA GLY A 218 -10.79 -2.05 -2.97
C GLY A 218 -10.35 -3.46 -3.30
N LYS A 219 -9.31 -3.57 -4.12
CA LYS A 219 -8.76 -4.86 -4.56
C LYS A 219 -8.14 -5.71 -3.43
N MET A 220 -7.93 -5.18 -2.23
CA MET A 220 -7.39 -5.96 -1.11
C MET A 220 -8.32 -7.11 -0.72
N VAL A 221 -9.63 -6.97 -0.89
CA VAL A 221 -10.61 -8.06 -0.61
C VAL A 221 -10.41 -9.28 -1.51
N GLY A 222 -9.73 -9.11 -2.66
CA GLY A 222 -9.36 -10.18 -3.57
C GLY A 222 -8.14 -10.99 -3.11
N TRP A 223 -7.41 -10.56 -2.08
CA TRP A 223 -6.24 -11.28 -1.56
C TRP A 223 -6.58 -12.45 -0.63
N VAL A 224 -7.85 -12.58 -0.27
CA VAL A 224 -8.33 -13.50 0.76
C VAL A 224 -9.43 -14.38 0.21
N PHE A 225 -9.49 -15.62 0.69
CA PHE A 225 -10.39 -16.65 0.17
C PHE A 225 -10.21 -16.86 -1.36
N ASP A 226 -8.98 -16.78 -1.85
CA ASP A 226 -8.62 -17.15 -3.22
C ASP A 226 -8.20 -18.62 -3.27
N PHE A 227 -9.10 -19.45 -3.78
CA PHE A 227 -8.88 -20.90 -3.93
C PHE A 227 -8.50 -21.32 -5.35
N SER A 228 -8.35 -20.38 -6.28
CA SER A 228 -8.12 -20.65 -7.72
C SER A 228 -6.88 -21.51 -8.02
N ARG A 229 -5.92 -21.55 -7.08
CA ARG A 229 -4.69 -22.35 -7.18
C ARG A 229 -4.84 -23.78 -6.65
N GLU A 230 -5.94 -24.09 -5.96
CA GLU A 230 -6.23 -25.37 -5.32
C GLU A 230 -7.49 -25.97 -5.94
N ARG A 231 -7.38 -26.51 -7.16
CA ARG A 231 -8.52 -27.00 -7.97
C ARG A 231 -9.53 -27.85 -7.19
N PHE A 232 -9.07 -28.73 -6.30
CA PHE A 232 -9.95 -29.54 -5.45
C PHE A 232 -10.84 -28.71 -4.52
N VAL A 233 -10.29 -27.66 -3.92
CA VAL A 233 -11.03 -26.75 -3.05
C VAL A 233 -11.91 -25.85 -3.90
N ASP A 234 -11.35 -25.26 -4.96
CA ASP A 234 -12.03 -24.34 -5.87
C ASP A 234 -13.34 -24.92 -6.43
N ASP A 235 -13.27 -26.14 -6.99
CA ASP A 235 -14.41 -26.86 -7.56
C ASP A 235 -15.54 -27.07 -6.53
N ARG A 236 -15.21 -27.17 -5.24
CA ARG A 236 -16.16 -27.44 -4.15
C ARG A 236 -16.64 -26.17 -3.45
N THR A 237 -15.95 -25.05 -3.61
CA THR A 237 -16.25 -23.79 -2.91
C THR A 237 -16.91 -22.74 -3.80
N ALA A 238 -17.27 -23.06 -5.04
CA ALA A 238 -17.86 -22.10 -5.97
C ALA A 238 -19.08 -21.35 -5.38
N GLN A 239 -20.01 -22.06 -4.73
CA GLN A 239 -21.17 -21.44 -4.07
C GLN A 239 -20.75 -20.58 -2.88
N PHE A 240 -19.86 -21.09 -2.01
CA PHE A 240 -19.30 -20.30 -0.91
C PHE A 240 -18.65 -18.99 -1.40
N THR A 241 -17.84 -19.02 -2.46
CA THR A 241 -17.19 -17.83 -3.01
C THR A 241 -18.23 -16.82 -3.52
N SER A 242 -19.26 -17.31 -4.23
CA SER A 242 -20.37 -16.49 -4.69
C SER A 242 -21.14 -15.83 -3.53
N ASP A 243 -21.40 -16.56 -2.44
CA ASP A 243 -22.03 -16.02 -1.25
C ASP A 243 -21.12 -14.98 -0.56
N LEU A 244 -19.82 -15.26 -0.50
CA LEU A 244 -18.82 -14.42 0.15
C LEU A 244 -18.63 -13.07 -0.57
N ASP A 245 -18.83 -13.03 -1.89
CA ASP A 245 -18.72 -11.81 -2.69
C ASP A 245 -19.64 -10.69 -2.19
N GLN A 246 -20.77 -11.02 -1.58
CA GLN A 246 -21.66 -10.04 -0.95
C GLN A 246 -20.97 -9.30 0.20
N TYR A 247 -20.25 -10.03 1.07
CA TYR A 247 -19.51 -9.43 2.18
C TYR A 247 -18.24 -8.72 1.69
N LYS A 248 -17.55 -9.26 0.68
CA LYS A 248 -16.41 -8.59 0.05
C LYS A 248 -16.82 -7.25 -0.55
N ALA A 249 -17.97 -7.17 -1.21
CA ALA A 249 -18.49 -5.92 -1.79
C ALA A 249 -18.77 -4.84 -0.73
N ILE A 250 -19.21 -5.23 0.47
CA ILE A 250 -19.39 -4.31 1.60
C ILE A 250 -18.01 -3.77 2.05
N VAL A 251 -17.07 -4.68 2.34
CA VAL A 251 -15.75 -4.32 2.85
C VAL A 251 -14.95 -3.53 1.83
N GLU A 252 -15.11 -3.80 0.54
CA GLU A 252 -14.43 -3.11 -0.55
C GLU A 252 -14.56 -1.58 -0.46
N GLN A 253 -15.71 -1.10 0.01
CA GLN A 253 -16.04 0.32 0.14
C GLN A 253 -15.54 0.94 1.46
N TRP A 254 -15.12 0.13 2.42
CA TRP A 254 -14.63 0.63 3.71
C TRP A 254 -13.23 1.22 3.57
N SER A 255 -12.93 2.23 4.39
CA SER A 255 -11.63 2.91 4.39
C SER A 255 -10.72 2.39 5.51
N PRO A 256 -9.62 1.67 5.20
CA PRO A 256 -8.64 1.24 6.19
C PRO A 256 -8.13 2.38 7.08
N ILE A 257 -7.85 3.55 6.50
CA ILE A 257 -7.41 4.73 7.25
C ILE A 257 -8.47 5.15 8.28
N ARG A 258 -9.73 5.32 7.86
CA ARG A 258 -10.80 5.76 8.77
C ARG A 258 -11.09 4.72 9.86
N ILE A 259 -11.02 3.43 9.50
CA ILE A 259 -11.13 2.34 10.46
C ILE A 259 -10.07 2.46 11.56
N PHE A 260 -8.81 2.66 11.19
CA PHE A 260 -7.73 2.81 12.16
C PHE A 260 -7.91 4.06 13.02
N ASP A 261 -8.26 5.20 12.41
CA ASP A 261 -8.51 6.44 13.13
C ASP A 261 -9.61 6.24 14.20
N VAL A 262 -10.69 5.52 13.86
CA VAL A 262 -11.78 5.19 14.80
C VAL A 262 -11.34 4.18 15.86
N LEU A 263 -10.60 3.15 15.51
CA LEU A 263 -10.11 2.16 16.48
C LEU A 263 -9.14 2.79 17.49
N ILE A 264 -8.25 3.67 17.05
CA ILE A 264 -7.33 4.44 17.91
C ILE A 264 -8.15 5.33 18.85
N LYS A 265 -9.06 6.14 18.30
CA LYS A 265 -9.91 7.06 19.08
C LYS A 265 -10.76 6.35 20.13
N ASN A 266 -11.14 5.09 19.89
CA ASN A 266 -11.92 4.26 20.82
C ASN A 266 -11.05 3.38 21.73
N GLY A 267 -9.72 3.54 21.72
CA GLY A 267 -8.80 2.76 22.55
C GLY A 267 -8.82 1.26 22.26
N LYS A 268 -9.12 0.87 21.01
CA LYS A 268 -9.18 -0.52 20.55
C LYS A 268 -7.87 -1.03 19.96
N ILE A 269 -7.05 -0.11 19.47
CA ILE A 269 -5.67 -0.33 19.06
C ILE A 269 -4.78 0.78 19.62
N ASN A 270 -3.49 0.51 19.77
CA ASN A 270 -2.54 1.43 20.40
C ASN A 270 -2.40 2.74 19.59
N GLU A 271 -2.35 3.90 20.25
CA GLU A 271 -2.22 5.22 19.59
C GLU A 271 -0.90 5.38 18.80
N GLY A 272 0.15 4.68 19.22
CA GLY A 272 1.43 4.57 18.51
C GLY A 272 1.41 3.60 17.32
N THR A 273 0.28 2.97 16.99
CA THR A 273 0.16 2.10 15.80
C THR A 273 0.29 2.95 14.54
N LYS A 274 1.45 2.85 13.91
CA LYS A 274 1.78 3.57 12.68
C LYS A 274 1.35 2.76 11.47
N LEU A 275 0.32 3.24 10.77
CA LEU A 275 -0.08 2.71 9.45
C LEU A 275 1.15 2.64 8.52
N GLU A 276 2.07 3.61 8.66
CA GLU A 276 3.39 3.74 8.01
C GLU A 276 4.21 2.47 7.94
N GLY A 277 4.15 1.63 8.98
CA GLY A 277 4.97 0.44 9.10
C GLY A 277 4.36 -0.83 8.53
N LEU A 278 3.09 -0.81 8.08
CA LEU A 278 2.33 -2.02 7.81
C LEU A 278 2.53 -2.53 6.38
N ASP A 279 3.05 -3.75 6.26
CA ASP A 279 3.35 -4.40 4.99
C ASP A 279 2.13 -5.11 4.36
N GLN A 280 2.32 -5.71 3.19
CA GLN A 280 1.26 -6.46 2.51
C GLN A 280 0.75 -7.65 3.34
N ARG A 281 1.61 -8.31 4.11
CA ARG A 281 1.22 -9.47 4.92
C ARG A 281 0.29 -9.03 6.04
N TYR A 282 0.54 -7.87 6.64
CA TYR A 282 -0.39 -7.25 7.58
C TYR A 282 -1.74 -7.01 6.92
N TRP A 283 -1.77 -6.30 5.77
CA TRP A 283 -3.03 -5.93 5.13
C TRP A 283 -3.83 -7.13 4.62
N GLN A 284 -3.17 -8.17 4.13
CA GLN A 284 -3.82 -9.43 3.78
C GLN A 284 -4.43 -10.11 5.01
N ALA A 285 -3.69 -10.19 6.12
CA ALA A 285 -4.21 -10.76 7.36
C ALA A 285 -5.38 -9.93 7.92
N PHE A 286 -5.27 -8.61 7.94
CA PHE A 286 -6.33 -7.74 8.44
C PHE A 286 -7.59 -7.81 7.57
N THR A 287 -7.43 -7.91 6.25
CA THR A 287 -8.55 -8.12 5.33
C THR A 287 -9.21 -9.48 5.56
N LEU A 288 -8.42 -10.54 5.81
CA LEU A 288 -8.94 -11.88 6.10
C LEU A 288 -9.75 -11.87 7.39
N PHE A 289 -9.24 -11.19 8.42
CA PHE A 289 -9.93 -11.01 9.68
C PHE A 289 -11.30 -10.34 9.48
N ILE A 290 -11.32 -9.19 8.80
CA ILE A 290 -12.56 -8.42 8.59
C ILE A 290 -13.57 -9.24 7.78
N VAL A 291 -13.18 -9.73 6.59
CA VAL A 291 -14.07 -10.48 5.71
C VAL A 291 -14.56 -11.76 6.39
N GLY A 292 -13.66 -12.49 7.06
CA GLY A 292 -13.99 -13.73 7.75
C GLY A 292 -14.96 -13.53 8.91
N VAL A 293 -14.72 -12.56 9.79
CA VAL A 293 -15.62 -12.32 10.93
C VAL A 293 -16.96 -11.76 10.48
N ILE A 294 -17.01 -10.87 9.49
CA ILE A 294 -18.27 -10.36 8.93
C ILE A 294 -19.09 -11.50 8.33
N ALA A 295 -18.46 -12.36 7.54
CA ALA A 295 -19.10 -13.54 6.96
C ALA A 295 -19.60 -14.52 8.03
N LEU A 296 -18.82 -14.72 9.11
CA LEU A 296 -19.19 -15.55 10.25
C LEU A 296 -20.42 -14.99 10.99
N LEU A 297 -20.45 -13.68 11.22
CA LEU A 297 -21.49 -13.00 11.98
C LEU A 297 -22.72 -12.62 11.15
N ASP A 298 -22.67 -12.83 9.84
CA ASP A 298 -23.71 -12.36 8.90
C ASP A 298 -23.93 -10.84 9.00
N LEU A 299 -22.85 -10.08 9.14
CA LEU A 299 -22.92 -8.64 9.38
C LEU A 299 -23.10 -7.90 8.05
N ASN A 300 -24.29 -7.31 7.85
CA ASN A 300 -24.59 -6.47 6.69
C ASN A 300 -24.62 -4.98 7.07
N GLU A 301 -23.49 -4.45 7.55
CA GLU A 301 -23.33 -3.04 7.93
C GLU A 301 -22.45 -2.33 6.91
N PRO A 302 -22.99 -1.42 6.06
CA PRO A 302 -22.19 -0.71 5.06
C PRO A 302 -21.25 0.33 5.68
N ASP A 303 -21.54 0.85 6.88
CA ASP A 303 -20.66 1.78 7.58
C ASP A 303 -19.51 1.04 8.28
N GLY A 304 -18.34 1.04 7.62
CA GLY A 304 -17.15 0.36 8.14
C GLY A 304 -16.64 0.87 9.49
N GLU A 305 -16.86 2.15 9.83
CA GLU A 305 -16.45 2.68 11.14
C GLU A 305 -17.33 2.12 12.25
N LYS A 306 -18.65 2.08 12.03
CA LYS A 306 -19.59 1.52 12.98
C LYS A 306 -19.42 0.00 13.10
N ALA A 307 -19.24 -0.68 11.97
CA ALA A 307 -19.05 -2.12 11.93
C ALA A 307 -17.78 -2.53 12.68
N ILE A 308 -16.64 -1.87 12.44
CA ILE A 308 -15.37 -2.28 13.05
C ILE A 308 -15.36 -2.08 14.57
N VAL A 309 -15.98 -1.01 15.09
CA VAL A 309 -16.10 -0.80 16.54
C VAL A 309 -16.92 -1.93 17.18
N SER A 310 -18.04 -2.31 16.56
CA SER A 310 -18.89 -3.42 17.00
C SER A 310 -18.15 -4.76 16.94
N LEU A 311 -17.40 -5.02 15.86
CA LEU A 311 -16.57 -6.21 15.72
C LEU A 311 -15.54 -6.32 16.86
N TYR A 312 -14.85 -5.22 17.18
CA TYR A 312 -13.87 -5.13 18.28
C TYR A 312 -14.49 -5.13 19.69
N GLU A 313 -15.81 -5.29 19.84
CA GLU A 313 -16.40 -5.66 21.14
C GLU A 313 -16.22 -7.14 21.45
N LYS A 314 -16.20 -7.99 20.41
CA LYS A 314 -16.10 -9.45 20.54
C LYS A 314 -14.78 -10.01 20.01
N PHE A 315 -14.28 -9.49 18.89
CA PHE A 315 -13.09 -9.96 18.20
C PHE A 315 -12.04 -8.86 18.15
N HIS A 316 -11.00 -8.98 18.97
CA HIS A 316 -9.83 -8.11 18.89
C HIS A 316 -8.86 -8.68 17.87
N TYR A 317 -8.21 -7.80 17.11
CA TYR A 317 -7.18 -8.19 16.15
C TYR A 317 -5.84 -7.60 16.53
N CYS A 318 -4.79 -8.41 16.41
CA CYS A 318 -3.41 -7.95 16.42
C CYS A 318 -2.59 -8.73 15.39
N TYR A 319 -1.37 -8.26 15.09
CA TYR A 319 -0.48 -8.90 14.14
C TYR A 319 0.88 -9.20 14.78
N SER A 320 1.35 -10.43 14.64
CA SER A 320 2.70 -10.85 15.04
C SER A 320 3.66 -10.77 13.86
N ASN A 321 4.80 -10.10 14.04
CA ASN A 321 5.93 -10.17 13.10
C ASN A 321 6.85 -11.38 13.40
N GLU A 322 6.67 -12.04 14.54
CA GLU A 322 7.42 -13.23 14.93
C GLU A 322 6.73 -14.50 14.41
N GLU A 323 7.53 -15.49 14.03
CA GLU A 323 7.05 -16.83 13.68
C GLU A 323 6.58 -17.57 14.94
N LEU A 324 5.28 -17.55 15.17
CA LEU A 324 4.63 -18.16 16.33
C LEU A 324 3.51 -19.10 15.87
N ASP A 325 3.23 -20.15 16.65
CA ASP A 325 1.96 -20.87 16.56
C ASP A 325 0.91 -20.29 17.54
N VAL A 326 -0.32 -20.83 17.52
CA VAL A 326 -1.42 -20.33 18.36
C VAL A 326 -1.17 -20.56 19.87
N TYR A 327 -0.39 -21.57 20.23
CA TYR A 327 -0.11 -21.94 21.62
C TYR A 327 1.04 -21.10 22.21
N ASP A 328 1.97 -20.68 21.36
CA ASP A 328 3.07 -19.76 21.68
C ASP A 328 2.59 -18.35 22.09
N VAL A 329 1.43 -17.92 21.59
CA VAL A 329 0.91 -16.54 21.76
C VAL A 329 0.89 -16.11 23.22
N ARG A 330 0.49 -16.98 24.14
CA ARG A 330 0.37 -16.64 25.57
C ARG A 330 1.69 -16.30 26.24
N GLU A 331 2.78 -16.82 25.71
CA GLU A 331 4.11 -16.74 26.31
C GLU A 331 4.98 -15.71 25.60
N LYS A 332 4.82 -15.59 24.28
CA LYS A 332 5.72 -14.83 23.41
C LYS A 332 5.13 -13.53 22.86
N LEU A 333 3.80 -13.45 22.63
CA LEU A 333 3.20 -12.26 22.04
C LEU A 333 3.38 -11.02 22.94
N GLU A 334 3.78 -9.91 22.34
CA GLU A 334 3.97 -8.65 23.06
C GLU A 334 2.62 -8.10 23.56
N ALA A 335 2.46 -8.01 24.89
CA ALA A 335 1.20 -7.57 25.50
C ALA A 335 0.73 -6.16 25.05
N LYS A 336 1.66 -5.26 24.70
CA LYS A 336 1.34 -3.90 24.21
C LYS A 336 0.55 -3.89 22.89
N LEU A 337 0.54 -5.01 22.15
CA LEU A 337 -0.23 -5.15 20.90
C LEU A 337 -1.74 -5.32 21.15
N VAL A 338 -2.14 -5.56 22.41
CA VAL A 338 -3.53 -5.78 22.79
C VAL A 338 -3.94 -4.74 23.82
N VAL A 339 -4.83 -3.84 23.42
CA VAL A 339 -5.34 -2.74 24.25
C VAL A 339 -6.88 -2.76 24.27
N GLY A 340 -7.49 -2.10 25.25
CA GLY A 340 -8.94 -1.97 25.34
C GLY A 340 -9.61 -2.99 26.27
N LYS A 341 -10.93 -3.18 26.10
CA LYS A 341 -11.76 -4.05 26.97
C LYS A 341 -11.81 -5.48 26.45
N ILE A 342 -11.27 -6.42 27.21
CA ILE A 342 -10.80 -7.71 26.68
C ILE A 342 -11.48 -8.96 27.30
N LYS A 343 -12.24 -8.82 28.39
CA LYS A 343 -12.83 -9.99 29.08
C LYS A 343 -13.82 -10.76 28.18
N GLY A 344 -13.54 -12.04 27.94
CA GLY A 344 -14.35 -12.92 27.10
C GLY A 344 -14.26 -12.63 25.60
N ALA A 345 -13.35 -11.75 25.18
CA ALA A 345 -13.12 -11.47 23.78
C ALA A 345 -12.23 -12.54 23.13
N TYR A 346 -12.45 -12.75 21.84
CA TYR A 346 -11.61 -13.54 20.97
C TYR A 346 -10.43 -12.68 20.52
N LEU A 347 -9.21 -13.16 20.71
CA LEU A 347 -8.00 -12.54 20.14
C LEU A 347 -7.68 -13.23 18.82
N VAL A 348 -7.95 -12.56 17.72
CA VAL A 348 -7.54 -12.99 16.38
C VAL A 348 -6.14 -12.46 16.10
N VAL A 349 -5.19 -13.37 15.89
CA VAL A 349 -3.78 -13.02 15.68
C VAL A 349 -3.38 -13.32 14.24
N GLY A 350 -3.05 -12.26 13.48
CA GLY A 350 -2.41 -12.36 12.17
C GLY A 350 -0.91 -12.64 12.28
N GLY A 351 -0.32 -13.20 11.21
CA GLY A 351 1.12 -13.47 11.14
C GLY A 351 1.57 -14.81 11.75
N LEU A 352 0.66 -15.56 12.37
CA LEU A 352 0.95 -16.89 12.90
C LEU A 352 1.14 -17.94 11.79
N ASN A 353 1.89 -18.99 12.11
CA ASN A 353 2.14 -20.12 11.23
C ASN A 353 0.84 -20.81 10.81
N LYS A 354 0.71 -21.15 9.52
CA LYS A 354 -0.43 -21.92 9.02
C LYS A 354 -0.39 -23.34 9.58
N THR A 355 -1.56 -23.83 10.02
CA THR A 355 -1.72 -25.16 10.61
C THR A 355 -3.07 -25.75 10.21
N VAL A 356 -3.32 -27.00 10.58
CA VAL A 356 -4.62 -27.67 10.38
C VAL A 356 -5.73 -26.95 11.15
N PHE A 357 -6.98 -27.14 10.75
CA PHE A 357 -8.12 -26.37 11.26
C PHE A 357 -8.16 -26.25 12.80
N TYR A 358 -8.19 -27.38 13.52
CA TYR A 358 -8.19 -27.41 14.98
C TYR A 358 -6.91 -26.82 15.63
N GLY A 359 -5.81 -26.80 14.90
CA GLY A 359 -4.55 -26.19 15.35
C GLY A 359 -4.58 -24.66 15.31
N ASN A 360 -5.61 -24.04 14.73
CA ASN A 360 -5.75 -22.59 14.65
C ASN A 360 -6.49 -21.98 15.84
N TYR A 361 -6.77 -22.75 16.90
CA TYR A 361 -7.55 -22.33 18.04
C TYR A 361 -6.90 -22.75 19.35
N ALA A 362 -6.91 -21.87 20.35
CA ALA A 362 -6.50 -22.18 21.71
C ALA A 362 -7.47 -21.59 22.75
N ALA A 363 -8.25 -22.46 23.39
CA ALA A 363 -9.18 -22.12 24.47
C ALA A 363 -8.47 -21.45 25.67
N PRO A 364 -9.18 -20.63 26.48
CA PRO A 364 -8.62 -19.97 27.67
C PRO A 364 -8.00 -20.99 28.66
N LYS A 365 -6.87 -20.63 29.27
CA LYS A 365 -6.25 -21.43 30.35
C LYS A 365 -6.94 -21.20 31.71
N ALA A 366 -7.52 -20.01 31.93
CA ALA A 366 -8.22 -19.69 33.16
C ALA A 366 -9.69 -20.13 33.08
N GLN A 367 -10.08 -21.12 33.88
CA GLN A 367 -11.49 -21.45 34.10
C GLN A 367 -12.10 -20.45 35.10
N VAL A 368 -12.58 -19.31 34.56
CA VAL A 368 -13.46 -18.29 35.17
C VAL A 368 -12.99 -17.61 36.47
N PRO A 369 -12.88 -16.25 36.47
CA PRO A 369 -13.13 -15.47 37.69
C PRO A 369 -14.17 -14.34 37.54
N ASP A 370 -14.98 -14.20 38.60
CA ASP A 370 -16.01 -13.20 39.00
C ASP A 370 -16.52 -12.18 37.95
N LEU A 371 -17.85 -12.23 37.71
CA LEU A 371 -18.60 -11.50 36.68
C LEU A 371 -18.76 -9.98 36.90
N ARG A 372 -18.23 -9.42 38.00
CA ARG A 372 -18.67 -8.08 38.45
C ARG A 372 -17.89 -6.86 37.97
N LYS A 373 -16.80 -7.01 37.21
CA LYS A 373 -16.06 -5.86 36.64
C LYS A 373 -15.50 -6.19 35.24
N ALA A 374 -15.86 -5.38 34.26
CA ALA A 374 -15.14 -5.33 32.99
C ALA A 374 -13.78 -4.68 33.24
N GLU A 375 -12.72 -5.32 32.76
CA GLU A 375 -11.37 -4.80 32.88
C GLU A 375 -10.99 -4.06 31.60
N ILE A 376 -10.61 -2.80 31.74
CA ILE A 376 -10.08 -1.96 30.66
C ILE A 376 -8.56 -2.03 30.78
N ILE A 377 -7.87 -2.42 29.71
CA ILE A 377 -6.41 -2.50 29.69
C ILE A 377 -5.87 -1.23 29.03
N GLU A 378 -5.10 -0.45 29.80
CA GLU A 378 -4.38 0.72 29.35
C GLU A 378 -2.91 0.37 29.03
N GLU A 379 -2.29 1.17 28.14
CA GLU A 379 -0.94 0.95 27.63
C GLU A 379 0.15 0.91 28.72
N ASN A 380 -0.06 1.59 29.85
CA ASN A 380 0.92 1.75 30.93
C ASN A 380 0.63 0.93 32.19
N ASP A 381 -0.19 -0.12 32.11
CA ASP A 381 -0.45 -0.99 33.27
C ASP A 381 0.72 -1.94 33.56
N ILE A 382 1.74 -1.42 34.25
CA ILE A 382 2.95 -2.12 34.72
C ILE A 382 2.65 -3.22 35.76
N SER A 383 1.42 -3.36 36.25
CA SER A 383 1.07 -4.27 37.33
C SER A 383 0.77 -5.72 36.91
N ARG A 384 0.87 -6.04 35.61
CA ARG A 384 0.45 -7.36 35.08
C ARG A 384 1.60 -8.18 34.50
N SER A 385 1.67 -9.45 34.90
CA SER A 385 2.40 -10.47 34.15
C SER A 385 1.70 -10.73 32.81
N ARG A 386 2.47 -10.77 31.71
CA ARG A 386 1.98 -11.06 30.33
C ARG A 386 1.01 -12.25 30.27
N SER A 387 1.19 -13.27 31.13
CA SER A 387 0.36 -14.47 31.11
C SER A 387 -1.09 -14.24 31.57
N ASN A 388 -1.36 -13.29 32.48
CA ASN A 388 -2.71 -13.16 33.06
C ASN A 388 -3.77 -12.64 32.08
N VAL A 389 -3.38 -11.79 31.12
CA VAL A 389 -4.32 -11.23 30.12
C VAL A 389 -4.71 -12.30 29.10
N PHE A 390 -3.72 -12.95 28.48
CA PHE A 390 -3.97 -13.96 27.44
C PHE A 390 -4.53 -15.29 27.97
N ASN A 391 -4.38 -15.56 29.27
CA ASN A 391 -4.96 -16.76 29.89
C ASN A 391 -6.49 -16.72 29.95
N GLN A 392 -7.11 -15.54 29.90
CA GLN A 392 -8.56 -15.36 29.94
C GLN A 392 -9.21 -15.26 28.55
N MET A 393 -8.39 -15.25 27.48
CA MET A 393 -8.85 -15.10 26.11
C MET A 393 -8.82 -16.42 25.36
N THR A 394 -9.79 -16.53 24.45
CA THR A 394 -9.73 -17.49 23.36
C THR A 394 -8.83 -16.91 22.28
N ILE A 395 -7.76 -17.63 21.95
CA ILE A 395 -6.79 -17.19 20.93
C ILE A 395 -7.09 -17.92 19.63
N ILE A 396 -7.20 -17.13 18.57
CA ILE A 396 -7.55 -17.59 17.24
C ILE A 396 -6.41 -17.21 16.30
N ASN A 397 -5.87 -18.18 15.59
CA ASN A 397 -5.01 -17.92 14.45
C ASN A 397 -5.87 -17.42 13.29
N ASN A 398 -5.55 -16.25 12.74
CA ASN A 398 -6.34 -15.63 11.68
C ASN A 398 -6.52 -16.51 10.43
N ASN A 399 -5.61 -17.44 10.18
CA ASN A 399 -5.73 -18.40 9.07
C ASN A 399 -6.95 -19.34 9.23
N ILE A 400 -7.54 -19.45 10.42
CA ILE A 400 -8.72 -20.29 10.68
C ILE A 400 -9.85 -20.03 9.70
N PHE A 401 -10.03 -18.78 9.25
CA PHE A 401 -11.14 -18.39 8.39
C PHE A 401 -11.00 -19.05 7.00
N GLU A 402 -9.82 -19.08 6.41
CA GLU A 402 -9.61 -19.83 5.15
C GLU A 402 -9.55 -21.34 5.42
N THR A 403 -8.89 -21.77 6.50
CA THR A 403 -8.73 -23.19 6.81
C THR A 403 -10.06 -23.88 7.10
N ALA A 404 -11.05 -23.18 7.68
CA ALA A 404 -12.40 -23.69 7.87
C ALA A 404 -13.07 -24.11 6.55
N VAL A 405 -12.96 -23.25 5.53
CA VAL A 405 -13.53 -23.51 4.21
C VAL A 405 -12.86 -24.73 3.58
N LYS A 406 -11.53 -24.84 3.69
CA LYS A 406 -10.77 -26.00 3.21
C LYS A 406 -11.14 -27.28 3.94
N ASP A 407 -11.35 -27.22 5.26
CA ASP A 407 -11.79 -28.37 6.06
C ASP A 407 -13.20 -28.81 5.65
N CYS A 408 -14.12 -27.87 5.41
CA CYS A 408 -15.42 -28.16 4.81
C CYS A 408 -15.26 -28.83 3.44
N ALA A 409 -14.41 -28.31 2.55
CA ALA A 409 -14.20 -28.88 1.22
C ALA A 409 -13.67 -30.33 1.27
N ASN A 410 -12.90 -30.70 2.29
CA ASN A 410 -12.43 -32.07 2.49
C ASN A 410 -13.56 -33.06 2.84
N THR A 411 -14.65 -32.59 3.44
CA THR A 411 -15.74 -33.42 3.97
C THR A 411 -17.06 -33.27 3.19
N ILE A 412 -17.24 -32.15 2.49
CA ILE A 412 -18.48 -31.74 1.83
C ILE A 412 -18.18 -31.50 0.35
N LYS A 413 -19.08 -31.92 -0.53
CA LYS A 413 -18.91 -31.80 -1.98
C LYS A 413 -19.19 -30.37 -2.49
N GLU A 414 -20.14 -29.68 -1.87
CA GLU A 414 -20.53 -28.32 -2.22
C GLU A 414 -20.59 -27.49 -0.93
N VAL A 415 -19.55 -26.67 -0.73
CA VAL A 415 -19.39 -25.83 0.45
C VAL A 415 -20.18 -24.55 0.24
N THR A 416 -20.93 -24.16 1.28
CA THR A 416 -21.73 -22.93 1.32
C THR A 416 -21.29 -22.07 2.51
N ILE A 417 -21.73 -20.82 2.56
CA ILE A 417 -21.46 -19.92 3.69
C ILE A 417 -21.99 -20.47 5.02
N GLU A 418 -23.08 -21.23 5.01
CA GLU A 418 -23.65 -21.84 6.22
C GLU A 418 -22.75 -22.95 6.79
N HIS A 419 -22.17 -23.79 5.92
CA HIS A 419 -21.20 -24.80 6.33
C HIS A 419 -19.99 -24.15 7.01
N TYR A 420 -19.47 -23.07 6.44
CA TYR A 420 -18.38 -22.27 7.01
C TYR A 420 -18.75 -21.73 8.40
N ARG A 421 -19.94 -21.12 8.55
CA ARG A 421 -20.43 -20.59 9.84
C ARG A 421 -20.56 -21.67 10.89
N ASN A 422 -21.22 -22.77 10.56
CA ASN A 422 -21.44 -23.88 11.48
C ASN A 422 -20.11 -24.46 11.95
N LYS A 423 -19.16 -24.62 11.02
CA LYS A 423 -17.83 -25.14 11.30
C LYS A 423 -17.02 -24.26 12.25
N LEU A 424 -17.09 -22.93 12.07
CA LEU A 424 -16.43 -21.99 12.97
C LEU A 424 -17.11 -21.90 14.34
N LYS A 425 -18.46 -21.92 14.39
CA LYS A 425 -19.22 -21.91 15.64
C LYS A 425 -18.98 -23.15 16.49
N GLU A 426 -18.78 -24.32 15.86
CA GLU A 426 -18.43 -25.57 16.54
C GLU A 426 -17.14 -25.44 17.37
N ILE A 427 -16.15 -24.70 16.86
CA ILE A 427 -14.82 -24.60 17.51
C ILE A 427 -14.70 -23.37 18.39
N ILE A 428 -15.17 -22.23 17.91
CA ILE A 428 -14.93 -20.94 18.52
C ILE A 428 -16.04 -20.61 19.55
N GLU A 429 -17.13 -21.39 19.60
CA GLU A 429 -18.27 -21.22 20.53
C GLU A 429 -18.88 -19.80 20.47
N VAL A 430 -19.02 -19.24 19.25
CA VAL A 430 -19.47 -17.86 18.98
C VAL A 430 -20.99 -17.73 18.84
#